data_AF-A0A8H6E7C3-F1
#
_entry.id   AF-A0A8H6E7C3-F1
#
_cell.length_a   1.000
_cell.length_b   1.000
_cell.length_c   1.000
_cell.angle_alpha   90.00
_cell.angle_beta   90.00
_cell.angle_gamma   90.00
#
_symmetry.space_group_name_H-M   'P 1'
#
loop_
_entity.id
_entity.type
_entity.pdbx_description
1 polymer ?
#
loop_
_entity_poly.entity_id
_entity_poly.type
_entity_poly.pdbx_seq_one_letter_code
_entity_poly.pdbx_strand_id
1 'polypeptide(L)'
;MPLQDFGAGSMRLGCIISENEDFTKATRAICRFSSPSQFSMDLTAKFLEDQDFVTNFLHKLHHCLLQSRLLAEDLLARKGISYSPYGDAGLFLWLDLSSHLPLHEINGDGWAAQRLLSRRFSEGSVIISTGEEYRAPNKGRFRLVFCVDPDTLKEGVERISRVLAN
;
A
#
# COMPACT_ATOMS: atom_id res chain seq x y z
N MET A 1 13.67 -1.96 -7.15
CA MET A 1 13.72 -1.95 -5.68
C MET A 1 13.63 -0.54 -5.04
N PRO A 2 13.98 0.61 -5.64
CA PRO A 2 14.12 1.83 -4.83
C PRO A 2 12.83 2.62 -4.52
N LEU A 3 11.70 2.34 -5.17
CA LEU A 3 10.59 3.29 -5.17
C LEU A 3 9.72 3.28 -3.90
N GLN A 4 9.35 2.09 -3.40
CA GLN A 4 8.49 1.95 -2.22
C GLN A 4 9.29 1.98 -0.92
N ASP A 5 10.45 1.34 -0.89
CA ASP A 5 11.23 1.17 0.34
C ASP A 5 11.93 2.47 0.78
N PHE A 6 12.29 3.34 -0.17
CA PHE A 6 12.94 4.63 0.14
C PHE A 6 11.99 5.84 0.07
N GLY A 7 10.70 5.61 -0.22
CA GLY A 7 9.73 6.71 -0.39
C GLY A 7 10.04 7.66 -1.57
N ALA A 8 10.90 7.23 -2.49
CA ALA A 8 11.48 8.05 -3.54
C ALA A 8 10.68 8.02 -4.86
N GLY A 9 9.34 8.06 -4.77
CA GLY A 9 8.40 7.95 -5.89
C GLY A 9 8.68 8.87 -7.08
N SER A 10 9.18 10.08 -6.81
CA SER A 10 9.46 11.11 -7.81
C SER A 10 10.79 10.92 -8.54
N MET A 11 11.69 10.07 -8.05
CA MET A 11 13.03 9.91 -8.67
C MET A 11 12.98 9.11 -9.97
N ARG A 12 11.88 8.38 -10.23
CA ARG A 12 11.62 7.57 -11.44
C ARG A 12 12.74 6.56 -11.73
N LEU A 13 13.29 5.97 -10.67
CA LEU A 13 14.34 4.96 -10.77
C LEU A 13 13.75 3.56 -10.66
N GLY A 14 14.02 2.76 -11.67
CA GLY A 14 13.70 1.34 -11.72
C GLY A 14 14.91 0.58 -12.26
N CYS A 15 15.01 -0.69 -11.89
CA CYS A 15 16.05 -1.58 -12.39
C CYS A 15 15.39 -2.86 -12.91
N ILE A 16 15.92 -3.39 -14.00
CA ILE A 16 15.58 -4.71 -14.50
C ILE A 16 16.83 -5.56 -14.30
N ILE A 17 16.66 -6.71 -13.62
CA ILE A 17 17.71 -7.69 -13.38
C ILE A 17 17.29 -8.93 -14.15
N SER A 18 18.11 -9.36 -15.10
CA SER A 18 17.83 -10.50 -15.98
C SER A 18 19.12 -11.22 -16.31
N GLU A 19 19.09 -12.55 -16.26
CA GLU A 19 20.19 -13.42 -16.73
C GLU A 19 20.17 -13.62 -18.25
N ASN A 20 19.03 -13.36 -18.90
CA ASN A 20 18.89 -13.45 -20.35
C ASN A 20 19.54 -12.23 -21.03
N GLU A 21 20.62 -12.46 -21.77
CA GLU A 21 21.36 -11.42 -22.47
C GLU A 21 20.56 -10.75 -23.59
N ASP A 22 19.81 -11.53 -24.38
CA ASP A 22 19.05 -11.01 -25.51
C ASP A 22 17.91 -10.11 -25.03
N PHE A 23 17.26 -10.50 -23.94
CA PHE A 23 16.27 -9.67 -23.24
C PHE A 23 16.90 -8.38 -22.69
N THR A 24 18.10 -8.48 -22.12
CA THR A 24 18.83 -7.31 -21.61
C THR A 24 19.21 -6.34 -22.72
N LYS A 25 19.70 -6.85 -23.86
CA LYS A 25 20.02 -6.05 -25.06
C LYS A 25 18.77 -5.35 -25.61
N ALA A 26 17.67 -6.09 -25.76
CA ALA A 26 16.40 -5.54 -26.23
C ALA A 26 15.85 -4.44 -25.29
N THR A 27 15.88 -4.70 -23.98
CA THR A 27 15.43 -3.75 -22.96
C THR A 27 16.28 -2.47 -22.99
N ARG A 28 17.61 -2.59 -23.06
CA ARG A 28 18.52 -1.43 -23.15
C ARG A 28 18.25 -0.54 -24.37
N ALA A 29 17.92 -1.14 -25.52
CA ALA A 29 17.57 -0.38 -26.72
C ALA A 29 16.30 0.47 -26.51
N ILE A 30 15.32 -0.06 -25.76
CA ILE A 30 14.05 0.62 -25.46
C ILE A 30 14.21 1.66 -24.34
N CYS A 31 15.08 1.41 -23.35
CA CYS A 31 15.31 2.30 -22.20
C CYS A 31 15.69 3.73 -22.59
N ARG A 32 16.20 3.97 -23.81
CA ARG A 32 16.52 5.33 -24.30
C ARG A 32 15.35 6.31 -24.20
N PHE A 33 14.11 5.82 -24.27
CA PHE A 33 12.91 6.65 -24.17
C PHE A 33 12.39 6.85 -22.74
N SER A 34 12.97 6.15 -21.77
CA SER A 34 12.55 6.15 -20.36
C SER A 34 13.72 6.32 -19.39
N SER A 35 14.88 6.78 -19.89
CA SER A 35 16.06 6.98 -19.06
C SER A 35 15.77 7.97 -17.92
N PRO A 36 16.10 7.62 -16.67
CA PRO A 36 15.98 8.53 -15.54
C PRO A 36 16.94 9.72 -15.70
N SER A 37 16.69 10.79 -14.95
CA SER A 37 17.58 11.95 -14.98
C SER A 37 18.97 11.58 -14.46
N GLN A 38 20.02 12.17 -15.05
CA GLN A 38 21.40 11.96 -14.59
C GLN A 38 21.57 12.34 -13.12
N PHE A 39 20.89 13.41 -12.69
CA PHE A 39 20.88 13.84 -11.30
C PHE A 39 20.29 12.79 -10.36
N SER A 40 19.13 12.20 -10.70
CA SER A 40 18.52 11.12 -9.92
C SER A 40 19.46 9.91 -9.81
N MET A 41 20.14 9.55 -10.91
CA MET A 41 21.08 8.44 -10.93
C MET A 41 22.31 8.71 -10.05
N ASP A 42 22.95 9.88 -10.16
CA ASP A 42 24.13 10.24 -9.36
C ASP A 42 23.80 10.33 -7.86
N LEU A 43 22.68 10.95 -7.51
CA LEU A 43 22.22 11.02 -6.13
C LEU A 43 21.97 9.63 -5.54
N THR A 44 21.33 8.75 -6.32
CA THR A 44 21.03 7.38 -5.87
C THR A 44 22.28 6.53 -5.76
N ALA A 45 23.24 6.69 -6.68
CA ALA A 45 24.53 6.01 -6.59
C ALA A 45 25.24 6.37 -5.29
N LYS A 46 25.42 7.67 -4.99
CA LYS A 46 26.05 8.13 -3.75
C LYS A 46 25.32 7.64 -2.50
N PHE A 47 23.99 7.67 -2.54
CA PHE A 47 23.16 7.18 -1.44
C PHE A 47 23.35 5.66 -1.22
N LEU A 48 23.36 4.87 -2.29
CA LEU A 48 23.49 3.41 -2.20
C LEU A 48 24.92 2.95 -1.95
N GLU A 49 25.93 3.77 -2.26
CA GLU A 49 27.35 3.49 -1.99
C GLU A 49 27.68 3.63 -0.49
N ASP A 50 26.98 4.49 0.24
CA ASP A 50 27.11 4.65 1.69
C ASP A 50 26.39 3.51 2.45
N GLN A 51 27.09 2.39 2.64
CA GLN A 51 26.54 1.19 3.28
C GLN A 51 26.14 1.42 4.75
N ASP A 52 26.85 2.30 5.47
CA ASP A 52 26.55 2.59 6.87
C ASP A 52 25.23 3.38 6.97
N PHE A 53 25.06 4.37 6.08
CA PHE A 53 23.81 5.10 5.97
C PHE A 53 22.66 4.15 5.60
N VAL A 54 22.81 3.33 4.56
CA VAL A 54 21.76 2.42 4.08
C VAL A 54 21.36 1.44 5.19
N THR A 55 22.32 0.85 5.89
CA THR A 55 22.05 -0.07 7.00
C THR A 55 21.24 0.61 8.10
N ASN A 56 21.66 1.81 8.54
CA ASN A 56 20.96 2.57 9.57
C ASN A 56 19.56 3.02 9.11
N PHE A 57 19.43 3.40 7.84
CA PHE A 57 18.15 3.77 7.23
C PHE A 57 17.18 2.59 7.26
N LEU A 58 17.59 1.40 6.81
CA LEU A 58 16.75 0.20 6.79
C LEU A 58 16.33 -0.22 8.21
N HIS A 59 17.24 -0.15 9.19
CA HIS A 59 16.90 -0.44 10.58
C HIS A 59 15.81 0.51 11.11
N LYS A 60 15.95 1.82 10.87
CA LYS A 60 14.95 2.82 11.27
C LYS A 60 13.63 2.61 10.53
N LEU A 61 13.68 2.36 9.22
CA LEU A 61 12.50 2.11 8.40
C LEU A 61 11.73 0.91 8.94
N HIS A 62 12.38 -0.24 9.14
CA HIS A 62 11.74 -1.44 9.68
C HIS A 62 11.14 -1.19 11.07
N HIS A 63 11.87 -0.49 11.95
CA HIS A 63 11.36 -0.14 13.26
C HIS A 63 10.08 0.73 13.18
N CYS A 64 10.10 1.80 12.38
CA CYS A 64 8.93 2.67 12.20
C CYS A 64 7.74 1.93 11.56
N LEU A 65 7.99 1.11 10.54
CA LEU A 65 6.94 0.32 9.90
C LEU A 65 6.31 -0.67 10.86
N LEU A 66 7.11 -1.34 11.70
CA LEU A 66 6.62 -2.23 12.73
C LEU A 66 5.74 -1.48 13.74
N GLN A 67 6.16 -0.32 14.23
CA GLN A 67 5.36 0.47 15.17
C GLN A 67 4.03 0.92 14.56
N SER A 68 4.03 1.45 13.33
CA SER A 68 2.80 1.85 12.65
C SER A 68 1.89 0.65 12.36
N ARG A 69 2.46 -0.52 12.01
CA ARG A 69 1.68 -1.74 11.83
C ARG A 69 1.01 -2.19 13.13
N LEU A 70 1.77 -2.30 14.22
CA LEU A 70 1.23 -2.72 15.52
C LEU A 70 0.12 -1.78 16.00
N LEU A 71 0.28 -0.47 15.78
CA LEU A 71 -0.78 0.50 16.06
C LEU A 71 -2.03 0.25 15.20
N ALA A 72 -1.87 0.00 13.89
CA ALA A 72 -2.99 -0.32 13.02
C ALA A 72 -3.72 -1.59 13.47
N GLU A 73 -2.98 -2.65 13.81
CA GLU A 73 -3.53 -3.93 14.27
C GLU A 73 -4.31 -3.76 15.59
N ASP A 74 -3.77 -3.03 16.58
CA ASP A 74 -4.47 -2.73 17.84
C ASP A 74 -5.76 -1.94 17.60
N LEU A 75 -5.71 -0.90 16.75
CA LEU A 75 -6.89 -0.10 16.43
C LEU A 75 -7.98 -0.92 15.73
N LEU A 76 -7.60 -1.74 14.75
CA LEU A 76 -8.54 -2.62 14.04
C LEU A 76 -9.14 -3.67 14.97
N ALA A 77 -8.33 -4.28 15.83
CA ALA A 77 -8.79 -5.26 16.82
C ALA A 77 -9.82 -4.66 17.79
N ARG A 78 -9.58 -3.45 18.31
CA ARG A 78 -10.53 -2.74 19.19
C ARG A 78 -11.86 -2.42 18.52
N LYS A 79 -11.86 -2.24 17.19
CA LYS A 79 -13.06 -1.97 16.40
C LYS A 79 -13.70 -3.23 15.82
N GLY A 80 -13.13 -4.41 16.08
CA GLY A 80 -13.62 -5.68 15.54
C GLY A 80 -13.49 -5.79 14.01
N ILE A 81 -12.54 -5.05 13.41
CA ILE A 81 -12.32 -5.07 11.96
C ILE A 81 -11.29 -6.14 11.63
N SER A 82 -11.71 -7.15 10.90
CA SER A 82 -10.83 -8.24 10.47
C SER A 82 -9.91 -7.81 9.31
N TYR A 83 -8.72 -8.40 9.26
CA TYR A 83 -7.78 -8.28 8.16
C TYR A 83 -7.11 -9.64 7.87
N SER A 84 -6.47 -9.78 6.71
CA SER A 84 -5.77 -11.01 6.33
C SER A 84 -4.63 -11.31 7.31
N PRO A 85 -4.59 -12.51 7.92
CA PRO A 85 -3.47 -12.90 8.78
C PRO A 85 -2.21 -13.19 7.96
N TYR A 86 -2.36 -13.37 6.65
CA TYR A 86 -1.25 -13.62 5.74
C TYR A 86 -0.70 -12.28 5.25
N GLY A 87 0.57 -11.99 5.57
CA GLY A 87 1.34 -10.87 5.03
C GLY A 87 2.15 -10.13 6.10
N ASP A 88 3.47 -10.30 6.04
CA ASP A 88 4.43 -9.69 6.98
C ASP A 88 5.24 -8.54 6.36
N ALA A 89 4.92 -8.17 5.11
CA ALA A 89 5.64 -7.17 4.34
C ALA A 89 4.69 -6.18 3.65
N GLY A 90 5.24 -5.02 3.27
CA GLY A 90 4.53 -3.96 2.59
C GLY A 90 4.09 -2.83 3.52
N LEU A 91 3.35 -1.88 2.94
CA LEU A 91 2.97 -0.62 3.57
C LEU A 91 1.47 -0.56 3.92
N PHE A 92 0.79 -1.71 3.87
CA PHE A 92 -0.66 -1.81 4.02
C PHE A 92 -1.12 -3.11 4.68
N LEU A 93 -2.33 -3.08 5.22
CA LEU A 93 -3.08 -4.25 5.67
C LEU A 93 -4.23 -4.53 4.71
N TRP A 94 -4.54 -5.81 4.51
CA TRP A 94 -5.61 -6.26 3.63
C TRP A 94 -6.87 -6.57 4.45
N LEU A 95 -7.76 -5.60 4.56
CA LEU A 95 -8.97 -5.71 5.38
C LEU A 95 -9.97 -6.71 4.80
N ASP A 96 -10.73 -7.34 5.70
CA ASP A 96 -11.89 -8.18 5.39
C ASP A 96 -13.17 -7.50 5.90
N LEU A 97 -13.87 -6.85 4.98
CA LEU A 97 -15.16 -6.21 5.26
C LEU A 97 -16.31 -6.96 4.57
N SER A 98 -16.11 -8.23 4.22
CA SER A 98 -17.11 -9.05 3.53
C SER A 98 -18.44 -9.16 4.30
N SER A 99 -18.38 -9.22 5.63
CA SER A 99 -19.54 -9.21 6.53
C SER A 99 -20.28 -7.87 6.59
N HIS A 100 -19.60 -6.77 6.23
CA HIS A 100 -20.16 -5.41 6.28
C HIS A 100 -20.64 -4.91 4.91
N LEU A 101 -20.66 -5.77 3.90
CA LEU A 101 -21.16 -5.38 2.59
C LEU A 101 -22.67 -5.10 2.65
N PRO A 102 -23.15 -3.94 2.17
CA PRO A 102 -24.58 -3.60 2.13
C PRO A 102 -25.32 -4.35 1.02
N LEU A 103 -25.30 -5.69 1.06
CA LEU A 103 -25.89 -6.56 0.03
C LEU A 103 -27.40 -6.36 -0.12
N HIS A 104 -28.08 -6.00 0.97
CA HIS A 104 -29.52 -5.76 1.01
C HIS A 104 -29.93 -4.54 0.16
N GLU A 105 -29.05 -3.57 -0.01
CA GLU A 105 -29.33 -2.34 -0.77
C GLU A 105 -29.13 -2.52 -2.26
N ILE A 106 -28.41 -3.57 -2.68
CA ILE A 106 -27.97 -3.79 -4.06
C ILE A 106 -28.35 -5.18 -4.58
N ASN A 107 -29.51 -5.71 -4.13
CA ASN A 107 -30.07 -6.98 -4.60
C ASN A 107 -29.10 -8.18 -4.56
N GLY A 108 -28.15 -8.19 -3.62
CA GLY A 108 -27.17 -9.26 -3.46
C GLY A 108 -25.92 -9.18 -4.36
N ASP A 109 -25.78 -8.17 -5.23
CA ASP A 109 -24.54 -7.96 -5.97
C ASP A 109 -23.44 -7.45 -5.03
N GLY A 110 -22.45 -8.31 -4.81
CA GLY A 110 -21.37 -8.04 -3.89
C GLY A 110 -20.31 -7.04 -4.38
N TRP A 111 -20.10 -6.93 -5.69
CA TRP A 111 -19.18 -5.93 -6.24
C TRP A 111 -19.81 -4.55 -6.20
N ALA A 112 -21.10 -4.47 -6.54
CA ALA A 112 -21.84 -3.23 -6.40
C ALA A 112 -21.99 -2.79 -4.92
N ALA A 113 -22.20 -3.73 -3.99
CA ALA A 113 -22.16 -3.45 -2.56
C ALA A 113 -20.77 -2.94 -2.10
N GLN A 114 -19.69 -3.49 -2.63
CA GLN A 114 -18.34 -3.01 -2.33
C GLN A 114 -18.10 -1.58 -2.85
N ARG A 115 -18.57 -1.25 -4.06
CA ARG A 115 -18.51 0.13 -4.59
C ARG A 115 -19.34 1.11 -3.76
N LEU A 116 -20.53 0.69 -3.31
CA LEU A 116 -21.35 1.49 -2.42
C LEU A 116 -20.64 1.77 -1.09
N LEU A 117 -20.04 0.75 -0.48
CA LEU A 117 -19.27 0.90 0.76
C LEU A 117 -18.06 1.82 0.55
N SER A 118 -17.34 1.70 -0.57
CA SER A 118 -16.23 2.61 -0.92
C SER A 118 -16.68 4.07 -1.04
N ARG A 119 -17.86 4.30 -1.64
CA ARG A 119 -18.47 5.63 -1.70
C ARG A 119 -18.80 6.17 -0.30
N ARG A 120 -19.37 5.34 0.59
CA ARG A 120 -19.64 5.74 1.98
C ARG A 120 -18.37 6.10 2.75
N PHE A 121 -17.29 5.35 2.56
CA PHE A 121 -15.99 5.74 3.13
C PHE A 121 -15.54 7.10 2.62
N SER A 122 -15.67 7.35 1.31
CA SER A 122 -15.31 8.63 0.70
C SER A 122 -16.16 9.79 1.26
N GLU A 123 -17.46 9.60 1.43
CA GLU A 123 -18.38 10.55 2.08
C GLU A 123 -18.00 10.78 3.56
N GLY A 124 -17.54 9.73 4.24
CA GLY A 124 -16.94 9.77 5.57
C GLY A 124 -15.51 10.33 5.61
N SER A 125 -15.02 10.92 4.51
CA SER A 125 -13.66 11.48 4.40
C SER A 125 -12.55 10.47 4.67
N VAL A 126 -12.73 9.24 4.21
CA VAL A 126 -11.72 8.16 4.19
C VAL A 126 -11.61 7.63 2.76
N ILE A 127 -10.40 7.66 2.21
CA ILE A 127 -10.11 7.07 0.90
C ILE A 127 -9.35 5.78 1.14
N ILE A 128 -9.93 4.66 0.71
CA ILE A 128 -9.33 3.34 0.83
C ILE A 128 -9.52 2.59 -0.49
N SER A 129 -8.44 1.98 -1.01
CA SER A 129 -8.49 1.28 -2.28
C SER A 129 -9.27 -0.03 -2.13
N THR A 130 -10.11 -0.32 -3.12
CA THR A 130 -10.97 -1.51 -3.13
C THR A 130 -10.23 -2.73 -3.69
N GLY A 131 -10.60 -3.92 -3.24
CA GLY A 131 -10.16 -5.17 -3.85
C GLY A 131 -10.56 -5.30 -5.32
N GLU A 132 -11.64 -4.64 -5.75
CA GLU A 132 -12.05 -4.58 -7.16
C GLU A 132 -10.97 -3.96 -8.05
N GLU A 133 -10.36 -2.84 -7.63
CA GLU A 133 -9.25 -2.19 -8.34
C GLU A 133 -8.04 -3.11 -8.52
N TYR A 134 -7.83 -4.03 -7.59
CA TYR A 134 -6.76 -5.03 -7.63
C TYR A 134 -7.16 -6.37 -8.24
N ARG A 135 -8.39 -6.46 -8.79
CA ARG A 135 -8.96 -7.72 -9.31
C ARG A 135 -8.89 -8.87 -8.30
N ALA A 136 -9.17 -8.56 -7.04
CA ALA A 136 -9.19 -9.55 -5.97
C ALA A 136 -10.20 -10.66 -6.30
N PRO A 137 -9.91 -11.92 -5.96
CA PRO A 137 -10.84 -13.03 -6.20
C PRO A 137 -12.10 -12.94 -5.35
N ASN A 138 -12.00 -12.28 -4.19
CA ASN A 138 -13.06 -12.17 -3.20
C ASN A 138 -13.49 -10.71 -3.03
N LYS A 139 -14.82 -10.49 -3.02
CA LYS A 139 -15.45 -9.22 -2.68
C LYS A 139 -15.26 -8.84 -1.20
N GLY A 140 -15.39 -7.55 -0.90
CA GLY A 140 -15.31 -7.03 0.47
C GLY A 140 -13.89 -6.85 1.00
N ARG A 141 -12.89 -6.92 0.12
CA ARG A 141 -11.49 -6.66 0.47
C ARG A 141 -11.13 -5.19 0.27
N PHE A 142 -10.35 -4.63 1.17
CA PHE A 142 -9.92 -3.23 1.11
C PHE A 142 -8.46 -3.08 1.57
N ARG A 143 -7.75 -2.10 1.01
CA ARG A 143 -6.32 -1.89 1.29
C ARG A 143 -6.09 -0.69 2.21
N LEU A 144 -5.86 -0.95 3.49
CA LEU A 144 -5.54 0.11 4.46
C LEU A 144 -4.04 0.37 4.49
N VAL A 145 -3.60 1.53 4.01
CA VAL A 145 -2.20 1.96 4.13
C VAL A 145 -1.96 2.47 5.55
N PHE A 146 -1.02 1.87 6.28
CA PHE A 146 -0.72 2.24 7.67
C PHE A 146 0.52 3.14 7.82
N CYS A 147 1.25 3.37 6.73
CA CYS A 147 2.49 4.16 6.70
C CYS A 147 2.19 5.66 6.63
N VAL A 148 1.38 6.15 7.56
CA VAL A 148 1.01 7.56 7.76
C VAL A 148 1.32 7.94 9.21
N ASP A 149 1.16 9.22 9.57
CA ASP A 149 1.35 9.63 10.96
C ASP A 149 0.30 8.94 11.89
N PRO A 150 0.65 8.72 13.17
CA PRO A 150 -0.20 7.97 14.09
C PRO A 150 -1.60 8.56 14.28
N ASP A 151 -1.75 9.88 14.22
CA ASP A 151 -3.03 10.53 14.49
C ASP A 151 -3.96 10.44 13.28
N THR A 152 -3.43 10.58 12.06
CA THR A 152 -4.16 10.26 10.83
C THR A 152 -4.61 8.81 10.81
N LEU A 153 -3.76 7.86 11.23
CA LEU A 153 -4.13 6.44 11.28
C LEU A 153 -5.28 6.18 12.27
N LYS A 154 -5.21 6.74 13.48
CA LYS A 154 -6.27 6.64 14.50
C LYS A 154 -7.59 7.21 13.98
N GLU A 155 -7.57 8.42 13.45
CA GLU A 155 -8.77 9.08 12.93
C GLU A 155 -9.34 8.32 11.72
N GLY A 156 -8.48 7.80 10.84
CA GLY A 156 -8.89 7.00 9.68
C GLY A 156 -9.63 5.72 10.11
N VAL A 157 -9.08 4.96 11.05
CA VAL A 157 -9.73 3.74 11.57
C VAL A 157 -11.02 4.06 12.32
N GLU A 158 -11.04 5.15 13.08
CA GLU A 158 -12.24 5.63 13.77
C GLU A 158 -13.38 5.97 12.78
N ARG A 159 -13.08 6.69 11.71
CA ARG A 159 -14.05 7.01 10.65
C ARG A 159 -14.54 5.76 9.92
N ILE A 160 -13.64 4.81 9.62
CA ILE A 160 -14.04 3.52 9.05
C ILE A 160 -15.05 2.83 9.97
N SER A 161 -14.75 2.75 11.26
CA SER A 161 -15.66 2.13 12.24
C SER A 161 -17.03 2.80 12.29
N ARG A 162 -17.10 4.15 12.21
CA ARG A 162 -18.37 4.88 12.17
C ARG A 162 -19.18 4.57 10.92
N VAL A 163 -18.53 4.48 9.76
CA VAL A 163 -19.20 4.13 8.51
C VAL A 163 -19.72 2.69 8.54
N LEU A 164 -19.00 1.77 9.18
CA LEU A 164 -19.40 0.37 9.32
C LEU A 164 -20.51 0.12 10.35
N ALA A 165 -20.71 1.06 11.28
CA ALA A 165 -21.74 0.98 12.32
C ALA A 165 -23.11 1.52 11.87
N ASN A 166 -23.14 2.25 10.75
CA ASN A 166 -24.36 2.77 10.12
C ASN A 166 -24.91 1.79 9.08
#